data_AF-A0AAN5HYU3-F1
#
_entry.id   AF-A0AAN5HYU3-F1
#
_cell.length_a   1.000
_cell.length_b   1.000
_cell.length_c   1.000
_cell.angle_alpha   90.00
_cell.angle_beta   90.00
_cell.angle_gamma   90.00
#
_symmetry.space_group_name_H-M   'P 1'
#
loop_
_entity.id
_entity.type
_entity.pdbx_description
1 polymer ?
#
loop_
_entity_poly.entity_id
_entity_poly.type
_entity_poly.pdbx_seq_one_letter_code
_entity_poly.pdbx_strand_id
1 'polypeptide(L)'
;MEDFPSLEDALAAMGKMQLREKREQQVFQSTVDQEEAITCFCQCCPPRHSQEEGDYCCASLFSLPLLKKGILLRDGLIAKLKEGGSHSCITEDPLFKDCILKEEIALTSAETFSMLSGEPITDQNKALRYGAYRHFVAKTIGHLGKGVRIRLPSCFVHTVREKWPSANYTGFS
;
A
#
# COMPACT_ATOMS: atom_id res chain seq x y z
N MET A 1 -17.30 34.89 -20.87
CA MET A 1 -17.82 34.96 -19.48
C MET A 1 -17.96 33.51 -19.09
N GLU A 2 -16.99 32.97 -18.37
CA GLU A 2 -17.03 31.57 -17.95
C GLU A 2 -18.10 31.47 -16.86
N ASP A 3 -19.18 30.74 -17.14
CA ASP A 3 -20.24 30.46 -16.17
C ASP A 3 -19.63 29.67 -15.02
N PHE A 4 -19.44 30.34 -13.89
CA PHE A 4 -19.06 29.67 -12.65
C PHE A 4 -20.18 28.72 -12.26
N PRO A 5 -19.85 27.46 -11.90
CA PRO A 5 -20.86 26.48 -11.50
C PRO A 5 -21.69 27.05 -10.35
N SER A 6 -23.01 26.80 -10.41
CA SER A 6 -23.93 27.32 -9.41
C SER A 6 -23.58 26.78 -8.02
N LEU A 7 -23.97 27.51 -6.97
CA LEU A 7 -23.77 27.06 -5.59
C LEU A 7 -24.41 25.68 -5.34
N GLU A 8 -25.54 25.39 -5.99
CA GLU A 8 -26.19 24.08 -5.94
C GLU A 8 -25.35 22.98 -6.60
N ASP A 9 -24.72 23.25 -7.75
CA ASP A 9 -23.84 22.30 -8.42
C ASP A 9 -22.59 21.99 -7.59
N ALA A 10 -22.02 23.01 -6.95
CA ALA A 10 -20.88 22.87 -6.05
C ALA A 10 -21.24 22.04 -4.81
N LEU A 11 -22.38 22.31 -4.18
CA LEU A 11 -22.88 21.54 -3.03
C LEU A 11 -23.23 20.10 -3.41
N ALA A 12 -23.80 19.87 -4.58
CA ALA A 12 -24.09 18.54 -5.10
C ALA A 12 -22.80 17.75 -5.41
N ALA A 13 -21.78 18.41 -5.98
CA ALA A 13 -20.47 17.82 -6.20
C ALA A 13 -19.77 17.48 -4.87
N MET A 14 -19.82 18.38 -3.89
CA MET A 14 -19.32 18.12 -2.53
C MET A 14 -20.07 16.97 -1.85
N GLY A 15 -21.40 16.90 -1.98
CA GLY A 15 -22.20 15.81 -1.43
C GLY A 15 -21.85 14.45 -2.06
N LYS A 16 -21.67 14.41 -3.38
CA LYS A 16 -21.18 13.21 -4.09
C LYS A 16 -19.76 12.83 -3.67
N MET A 17 -18.88 13.82 -3.50
CA MET A 17 -17.51 13.62 -3.03
C MET A 17 -17.49 13.07 -1.60
N GLN A 18 -18.27 13.64 -0.68
CA GLN A 18 -18.38 13.18 0.71
C GLN A 18 -19.03 11.79 0.80
N LEU A 19 -20.03 11.48 -0.02
CA LEU A 19 -20.65 10.15 -0.06
C LEU A 19 -19.68 9.10 -0.60
N ARG A 20 -18.88 9.48 -1.61
CA ARG A 20 -17.79 8.66 -2.15
C ARG A 20 -16.70 8.45 -1.11
N GLU A 21 -16.24 9.52 -0.44
CA GLU A 21 -15.27 9.45 0.66
C GLU A 21 -15.80 8.59 1.80
N LYS A 22 -17.09 8.69 2.17
CA LYS A 22 -17.70 7.82 3.18
C LYS A 22 -17.71 6.36 2.76
N ARG A 23 -18.04 6.03 1.51
CA ARG A 23 -17.99 4.64 1.00
C ARG A 23 -16.55 4.12 0.92
N GLU A 24 -15.62 4.95 0.46
CA GLU A 24 -14.19 4.62 0.41
C GLU A 24 -13.62 4.45 1.82
N GLN A 25 -14.06 5.26 2.80
CA GLN A 25 -13.69 5.15 4.21
C GLN A 25 -14.35 3.99 4.95
N GLN A 26 -15.54 3.57 4.52
CA GLN A 26 -16.22 2.40 5.08
C GLN A 26 -15.42 1.10 4.82
N VAL A 27 -14.61 1.07 3.76
CA VAL A 27 -13.59 0.02 3.50
C VAL A 27 -12.51 -0.01 4.59
N PHE A 28 -12.25 1.10 5.29
CA PHE A 28 -11.29 1.18 6.41
C PHE A 28 -11.94 1.06 7.80
N GLN A 29 -13.27 1.21 7.91
CA GLN A 29 -14.01 1.04 9.17
C GLN A 29 -14.42 -0.40 9.44
N SER A 30 -14.31 -1.29 8.46
CA SER A 30 -14.55 -2.70 8.69
C SER A 30 -13.39 -3.25 9.52
N THR A 31 -13.54 -3.25 10.84
CA THR A 31 -12.75 -4.04 11.80
C THR A 31 -13.06 -5.53 11.61
N VAL A 32 -12.96 -6.00 10.37
CA VAL A 32 -13.14 -7.40 10.07
C VAL A 32 -11.76 -8.00 10.12
N ASP A 33 -11.46 -8.50 11.30
CA ASP A 33 -10.52 -9.58 11.50
C ASP A 33 -10.93 -10.73 10.56
N GLN A 34 -10.38 -10.76 9.35
CA GLN A 34 -10.56 -11.86 8.39
C GLN A 34 -9.34 -12.79 8.37
N GLU A 35 -8.47 -12.72 9.37
CA GLU A 35 -7.25 -13.53 9.46
C GLU A 35 -7.25 -14.47 10.66
N GLU A 36 -8.31 -15.27 10.81
CA GLU A 36 -8.22 -16.45 11.67
C GLU A 36 -7.47 -17.62 10.98
N ALA A 37 -7.10 -17.56 9.69
CA ALA A 37 -6.64 -18.78 9.02
C ALA A 37 -5.73 -18.60 7.81
N ILE A 38 -4.51 -18.10 7.97
CA ILE A 38 -3.43 -18.51 7.04
C ILE A 38 -2.13 -18.75 7.83
N THR A 39 -1.82 -20.02 8.07
CA THR A 39 -0.49 -20.46 8.44
C THR A 39 0.51 -19.86 7.45
N CYS A 40 1.49 -19.10 7.94
CA CYS A 40 2.50 -18.52 7.06
C CYS A 40 3.29 -19.65 6.36
N PHE A 41 3.17 -19.74 5.04
CA PHE A 41 3.94 -20.70 4.23
C PHE A 41 5.16 -20.09 3.53
N CYS A 42 5.33 -18.77 3.57
CA CYS A 42 6.42 -18.11 2.84
C CYS A 42 7.76 -18.14 3.57
N GLN A 43 7.78 -18.47 4.88
CA GLN A 43 8.95 -18.51 5.76
C GLN A 43 9.77 -17.21 5.89
N CYS A 44 9.41 -16.15 5.15
CA CYS A 44 10.04 -14.83 5.20
C CYS A 44 9.33 -13.83 6.14
N CYS A 45 8.16 -14.20 6.68
CA CYS A 45 7.47 -13.36 7.66
C CYS A 45 8.13 -13.48 9.04
N PRO A 46 8.25 -12.37 9.79
CA PRO A 46 8.70 -12.43 11.18
C PRO A 46 7.70 -13.24 12.03
N PRO A 47 8.12 -13.77 13.19
CA PRO A 47 7.24 -14.55 14.06
C PRO A 47 5.96 -13.79 14.44
N ARG A 48 4.82 -14.49 14.54
CA ARG A 48 3.51 -13.85 14.84
C ARG A 48 3.52 -13.04 16.13
N HIS A 49 4.30 -13.44 17.14
CA HIS A 49 4.41 -12.71 18.41
C HIS A 49 5.11 -11.34 18.29
N SER A 50 5.82 -11.08 17.19
CA SER A 50 6.47 -9.80 16.90
C SER A 50 5.67 -8.90 15.94
N GLN A 51 4.49 -9.35 15.52
CA GLN A 51 3.64 -8.68 14.54
C GLN A 51 2.46 -7.95 15.21
N GLU A 52 1.94 -6.92 14.55
CA GLU A 52 0.69 -6.27 14.98
C GLU A 52 -0.53 -7.17 14.69
N GLU A 53 -1.63 -6.97 15.40
CA GLU A 53 -2.86 -7.78 15.26
C GLU A 53 -3.40 -7.82 13.82
N GLY A 54 -3.22 -6.74 13.05
CA GLY A 54 -3.63 -6.67 11.65
C GLY A 54 -2.55 -7.05 10.62
N ASP A 55 -1.34 -7.40 11.04
CA ASP A 55 -0.26 -7.79 10.13
C ASP A 55 -0.54 -9.17 9.52
N TYR A 56 -0.25 -9.32 8.23
CA TYR A 56 -0.67 -10.48 7.47
C TYR A 56 0.41 -11.01 6.53
N CYS A 57 0.36 -12.31 6.22
CA CYS A 57 1.31 -12.96 5.32
C CYS A 57 1.09 -12.50 3.86
N CYS A 58 2.12 -12.49 3.01
CA CYS A 58 1.90 -12.20 1.58
C CYS A 58 0.94 -13.18 0.90
N ALA A 59 0.84 -14.40 1.42
CA ALA A 59 -0.17 -15.38 1.00
C ALA A 59 -1.61 -14.95 1.31
N SER A 60 -1.79 -14.05 2.29
CA SER A 60 -3.09 -13.50 2.67
C SER A 60 -3.44 -12.21 1.96
N LEU A 61 -2.49 -11.61 1.23
CA LEU A 61 -2.74 -10.41 0.45
C LEU A 61 -3.85 -10.60 -0.61
N PHE A 62 -4.18 -11.86 -0.90
CA PHE A 62 -5.24 -12.29 -1.79
C PHE A 62 -6.64 -12.37 -1.12
N SER A 63 -6.75 -12.18 0.19
CA SER A 63 -8.00 -12.33 0.93
C SER A 63 -8.83 -11.05 1.02
N LEU A 64 -8.22 -9.87 0.86
CA LEU A 64 -8.94 -8.60 0.95
C LEU A 64 -9.75 -8.32 -0.34
N PRO A 65 -11.09 -8.17 -0.25
CA PRO A 65 -11.94 -7.89 -1.41
C PRO A 65 -11.91 -6.40 -1.77
N LEU A 66 -10.72 -5.82 -1.97
CA LEU A 66 -10.60 -4.42 -2.39
C LEU A 66 -11.03 -4.29 -3.85
N LEU A 67 -12.17 -3.64 -4.08
CA LEU A 67 -12.72 -3.40 -5.41
C LEU A 67 -12.40 -1.98 -5.89
N LYS A 68 -11.86 -1.84 -7.09
CA LYS A 68 -11.75 -0.57 -7.81
C LYS A 68 -12.45 -0.69 -9.16
N LYS A 69 -13.48 0.13 -9.37
CA LYS A 69 -14.34 0.08 -10.57
C LYS A 69 -14.91 -1.34 -10.84
N GLY A 70 -15.19 -2.11 -9.79
CA GLY A 70 -15.69 -3.49 -9.91
C GLY A 70 -14.63 -4.56 -10.16
N ILE A 71 -13.34 -4.20 -10.24
CA ILE A 71 -12.22 -5.13 -10.39
C ILE A 71 -11.54 -5.30 -9.05
N LEU A 72 -11.24 -6.54 -8.65
CA LEU A 72 -10.49 -6.80 -7.43
C LEU A 72 -9.03 -6.38 -7.63
N LEU A 73 -8.51 -5.54 -6.74
CA LEU A 73 -7.13 -5.06 -6.80
C LEU A 73 -6.12 -6.22 -6.75
N ARG A 74 -6.48 -7.33 -6.11
CA ARG A 74 -5.66 -8.55 -6.05
C ARG A 74 -5.39 -9.17 -7.42
N ASP A 75 -6.30 -9.04 -8.38
CA ASP A 75 -6.18 -9.69 -9.68
C ASP A 75 -5.07 -9.05 -10.52
N GLY A 76 -4.95 -7.71 -10.46
CA GLY A 76 -3.85 -6.97 -11.09
C GLY A 76 -2.49 -7.31 -10.50
N LEU A 77 -2.43 -7.50 -9.18
CA LEU A 77 -1.22 -7.94 -8.50
C LEU A 77 -0.84 -9.38 -8.89
N ILE A 78 -1.78 -10.33 -8.90
CA ILE A 78 -1.49 -11.73 -9.29
C ILE A 78 -0.95 -11.79 -10.71
N ALA A 79 -1.53 -11.02 -11.65
CA ALA A 79 -1.04 -10.95 -13.01
C ALA A 79 0.42 -10.46 -13.07
N LYS A 80 0.76 -9.41 -12.29
CA LYS A 80 2.09 -8.81 -12.28
C LYS A 80 3.16 -9.63 -11.53
N LEU A 81 2.77 -10.35 -10.49
CA LEU A 81 3.67 -11.27 -9.78
C LEU A 81 3.93 -12.56 -10.58
N LYS A 82 2.92 -13.09 -11.29
CA LYS A 82 3.09 -14.31 -12.11
C LYS A 82 3.96 -14.11 -13.35
N GLU A 83 4.04 -12.89 -13.88
CA GLU A 83 4.94 -12.55 -14.99
C GLU A 83 6.43 -12.83 -14.67
N GLY A 84 6.81 -12.92 -13.38
CA GLY A 84 8.20 -13.13 -12.92
C GLY A 84 8.59 -14.56 -12.52
N GLY A 85 7.67 -15.54 -12.55
CA GLY A 85 7.90 -16.93 -12.14
C GLY A 85 7.20 -17.34 -10.83
N SER A 86 7.14 -18.64 -10.55
CA SER A 86 6.49 -19.20 -9.34
C SER A 86 7.42 -19.13 -8.13
N HIS A 87 7.37 -18.05 -7.37
CA HIS A 87 8.17 -17.86 -6.15
C HIS A 87 7.35 -18.15 -4.87
N SER A 88 8.01 -18.63 -3.81
CA SER A 88 7.37 -18.96 -2.52
C SER A 88 6.97 -17.72 -1.69
N CYS A 89 7.58 -16.57 -1.97
CA CYS A 89 7.29 -15.29 -1.32
C CYS A 89 7.37 -14.13 -2.32
N ILE A 90 6.60 -13.07 -2.09
CA ILE A 90 6.66 -11.84 -2.90
C ILE A 90 8.01 -11.13 -2.78
N THR A 91 8.76 -11.37 -1.70
CA THR A 91 10.08 -10.76 -1.51
C THR A 91 11.17 -11.42 -2.37
N GLU A 92 10.91 -12.63 -2.84
CA GLU A 92 11.81 -13.35 -3.75
C GLU A 92 11.58 -12.98 -5.21
N ASP A 93 10.46 -12.32 -5.51
CA ASP A 93 10.09 -11.92 -6.86
C ASP A 93 11.09 -10.90 -7.46
N PRO A 94 11.49 -11.03 -8.74
CA PRO A 94 12.34 -10.07 -9.42
C PRO A 94 11.80 -8.64 -9.40
N LEU A 95 10.47 -8.44 -9.49
CA LEU A 95 9.85 -7.14 -9.34
C LEU A 95 10.25 -6.51 -8.01
N PHE A 96 10.26 -7.30 -6.94
CA PHE A 96 10.56 -6.79 -5.61
C PHE A 96 12.05 -6.47 -5.45
N LYS A 97 12.94 -7.37 -5.86
CA LYS A 97 14.40 -7.17 -5.73
C LYS A 97 14.93 -6.08 -6.67
N ASP A 98 14.49 -6.08 -7.92
CA ASP A 98 15.07 -5.26 -8.98
C ASP A 98 14.35 -3.93 -9.21
N CYS A 99 13.12 -3.77 -8.71
CA CYS A 99 12.37 -2.51 -8.86
C CYS A 99 12.01 -1.88 -7.53
N ILE A 100 11.48 -2.64 -6.57
CA ILE A 100 10.98 -2.04 -5.30
C ILE A 100 12.11 -1.75 -4.32
N LEU A 101 13.05 -2.68 -4.14
CA LEU A 101 14.15 -2.53 -3.18
C LEU A 101 15.32 -1.70 -3.72
N LYS A 102 15.36 -1.30 -4.99
CA LYS A 102 16.46 -0.45 -5.48
C LYS A 102 16.39 0.93 -4.85
N GLU A 103 17.51 1.38 -4.30
CA GLU A 103 17.60 2.64 -3.57
C GLU A 103 17.25 3.84 -4.44
N GLU A 104 17.75 3.88 -5.68
CA GLU A 104 17.44 4.93 -6.65
C GLU A 104 15.93 5.06 -6.91
N ILE A 105 15.23 3.92 -6.99
CA ILE A 105 13.78 3.89 -7.24
C ILE A 105 13.01 4.35 -6.00
N ALA A 106 13.39 3.86 -4.83
CA ALA A 106 12.80 4.27 -3.56
C ALA A 106 13.00 5.77 -3.31
N LEU A 107 14.20 6.29 -3.59
CA LEU A 107 14.54 7.71 -3.47
C LEU A 107 13.73 8.55 -4.45
N THR A 108 13.70 8.18 -5.73
CA THR A 108 12.90 8.87 -6.76
C THR A 108 11.43 8.95 -6.33
N SER A 109 10.87 7.86 -5.79
CA SER A 109 9.49 7.84 -5.30
C SER A 109 9.29 8.75 -4.08
N ALA A 110 10.29 8.86 -3.20
CA ALA A 110 10.25 9.71 -2.02
C ALA A 110 10.37 11.20 -2.37
N GLU A 111 11.30 11.54 -3.26
CA GLU A 111 11.50 12.90 -3.78
C GLU A 111 10.27 13.40 -4.54
N THR A 112 9.69 12.54 -5.40
CA THR A 112 8.43 12.87 -6.09
C THR A 112 7.32 13.17 -5.09
N PHE A 113 7.23 12.39 -4.00
CA PHE A 113 6.23 12.66 -2.95
C PHE A 113 6.53 13.95 -2.19
N SER A 114 7.79 14.20 -1.83
CA SER A 114 8.22 15.44 -1.16
C SER A 114 7.89 16.68 -2.01
N MET A 115 8.17 16.63 -3.31
CA MET A 115 7.86 17.70 -4.25
C MET A 115 6.35 17.97 -4.35
N LEU A 116 5.52 16.93 -4.39
CA LEU A 116 4.06 17.07 -4.53
C LEU A 116 3.36 17.45 -3.23
N SER A 117 3.89 17.03 -2.08
CA SER A 117 3.32 17.32 -0.76
C SER A 117 3.83 18.62 -0.15
N GLY A 118 5.00 19.10 -0.58
CA GLY A 118 5.72 20.20 0.05
C GLY A 118 6.44 19.81 1.36
N GLU A 119 6.39 18.54 1.76
CA GLU A 119 7.06 18.06 2.98
C GLU A 119 8.54 17.76 2.71
N PRO A 120 9.49 18.38 3.41
CA PRO A 120 10.91 18.12 3.19
C PRO A 120 11.33 16.75 3.72
N ILE A 121 12.28 16.12 3.02
CA ILE A 121 12.92 14.88 3.47
C ILE A 121 13.84 15.21 4.65
N THR A 122 13.47 14.73 5.84
CA THR A 122 14.22 14.94 7.10
C THR A 122 14.99 13.70 7.55
N ASP A 123 14.47 12.51 7.24
CA ASP A 123 15.09 11.22 7.53
C ASP A 123 15.13 10.41 6.24
N GLN A 124 16.35 10.13 5.76
CA GLN A 124 16.59 9.45 4.50
C GLN A 124 16.11 7.99 4.55
N ASN A 125 16.36 7.25 5.63
CA ASN A 125 15.90 5.87 5.76
C ASN A 125 14.38 5.82 5.82
N LYS A 126 13.75 6.74 6.54
CA LYS A 126 12.30 6.89 6.54
C LYS A 126 11.79 7.17 5.12
N ALA A 127 12.36 8.15 4.43
CA ALA A 127 11.97 8.50 3.07
C ALA A 127 12.07 7.30 2.12
N LEU A 128 13.17 6.54 2.17
CA LEU A 128 13.36 5.33 1.36
C LEU A 128 12.32 4.25 1.67
N ARG A 129 12.03 3.98 2.95
CA ARG A 129 10.95 3.04 3.32
C ARG A 129 9.59 3.46 2.74
N TYR A 130 9.18 4.71 2.97
CA TYR A 130 7.90 5.21 2.46
C TYR A 130 7.87 5.29 0.93
N GLY A 131 9.00 5.59 0.29
CA GLY A 131 9.17 5.54 -1.15
C GLY A 131 8.96 4.12 -1.69
N ALA A 132 9.60 3.12 -1.09
CA ALA A 132 9.42 1.71 -1.46
C ALA A 132 7.96 1.24 -1.27
N TYR A 133 7.32 1.62 -0.16
CA TYR A 133 5.91 1.31 0.08
C TYR A 133 5.00 1.87 -1.01
N ARG A 134 5.15 3.17 -1.30
CA ARG A 134 4.36 3.85 -2.34
C ARG A 134 4.64 3.28 -3.72
N HIS A 135 5.90 3.00 -4.04
CA HIS A 135 6.29 2.45 -5.32
C HIS A 135 5.69 1.05 -5.54
N PHE A 136 5.73 0.19 -4.53
CA PHE A 136 5.08 -1.12 -4.58
C PHE A 136 3.59 -1.01 -4.88
N VAL A 137 2.87 -0.18 -4.11
CA VAL A 137 1.44 0.04 -4.34
C VAL A 137 1.17 0.59 -5.73
N ALA A 138 1.93 1.59 -6.18
CA ALA A 138 1.76 2.20 -7.49
C ALA A 138 2.00 1.20 -8.64
N LYS A 139 2.98 0.30 -8.51
CA LYS A 139 3.31 -0.71 -9.53
C LYS A 139 2.33 -1.87 -9.56
N THR A 140 1.82 -2.29 -8.40
CA THR A 140 1.02 -3.50 -8.28
C THR A 140 -0.47 -3.26 -8.35
N ILE A 141 -0.93 -2.21 -7.65
CA ILE A 141 -2.34 -1.90 -7.42
C ILE A 141 -2.75 -0.63 -8.19
N GLY A 142 -1.79 0.25 -8.44
CA GLY A 142 -2.01 1.52 -9.10
C GLY A 142 -2.56 2.59 -8.15
N HIS A 143 -3.14 3.64 -8.73
CA HIS A 143 -3.62 4.79 -7.96
C HIS A 143 -4.77 4.42 -7.00
N LEU A 144 -4.55 4.52 -5.70
CA LEU A 144 -5.55 4.20 -4.67
C LEU A 144 -6.60 5.32 -4.44
N GLY A 145 -6.26 6.58 -4.72
CA GLY A 145 -7.10 7.74 -4.37
C GLY A 145 -6.72 8.36 -3.03
N LYS A 146 -7.30 9.53 -2.71
CA LYS A 146 -7.04 10.23 -1.45
C LYS A 146 -7.74 9.54 -0.29
N GLY A 147 -7.06 9.38 0.83
CA GLY A 147 -7.63 8.73 2.03
C GLY A 147 -7.64 7.20 2.00
N VAL A 148 -7.26 6.59 0.87
CA VAL A 148 -7.18 5.13 0.75
C VAL A 148 -5.81 4.63 1.16
N ARG A 149 -5.74 3.92 2.30
CA ARG A 149 -4.53 3.27 2.80
C ARG A 149 -4.72 1.76 2.77
N ILE A 150 -3.70 1.04 2.34
CA ILE A 150 -3.67 -0.42 2.41
C ILE A 150 -2.54 -0.84 3.33
N ARG A 151 -2.80 -1.81 4.20
CA ARG A 151 -1.73 -2.47 4.95
C ARG A 151 -0.96 -3.38 3.99
N LEU A 152 0.35 -3.49 4.17
CA LEU A 152 1.24 -4.30 3.33
C LEU A 152 1.65 -5.58 4.08
N PRO A 153 2.07 -6.66 3.40
CA PRO A 153 2.43 -7.92 4.05
C PRO A 153 3.61 -7.80 5.00
N SER A 154 3.62 -8.62 6.04
CA SER A 154 4.67 -8.62 7.06
C SER A 154 6.04 -8.93 6.48
N CYS A 155 6.16 -9.91 5.57
CA CYS A 155 7.44 -10.23 4.93
C CYS A 155 8.00 -9.04 4.13
N PHE A 156 7.13 -8.34 3.39
CA PHE A 156 7.51 -7.15 2.63
C PHE A 156 7.98 -6.03 3.55
N VAL A 157 7.19 -5.72 4.58
CA VAL A 157 7.50 -4.65 5.54
C VAL A 157 8.80 -4.97 6.28
N HIS A 158 8.98 -6.22 6.67
CA HIS A 158 10.18 -6.69 7.34
C HIS A 158 11.42 -6.50 6.47
N THR A 159 11.44 -7.00 5.24
CA THR A 159 12.59 -6.85 4.33
C THR A 159 12.93 -5.37 4.05
N VAL A 160 11.92 -4.52 3.87
CA VAL A 160 12.13 -3.07 3.69
C VAL A 160 12.72 -2.42 4.95
N ARG A 161 12.26 -2.83 6.14
CA ARG A 161 12.76 -2.33 7.43
C ARG A 161 14.17 -2.84 7.75
N GLU A 162 14.55 -4.03 7.32
CA GLU A 162 15.91 -4.55 7.40
C GLU A 162 16.86 -3.75 6.51
N LYS A 163 16.43 -3.44 5.28
CA LYS A 163 17.24 -2.66 4.34
C LYS A 163 17.45 -1.22 4.79
N TRP A 164 16.41 -0.57 5.30
CA TRP A 164 16.47 0.81 5.78
C TRP A 164 15.98 0.87 7.23
N PRO A 165 16.85 0.64 8.22
CA PRO A 165 16.47 0.52 9.62
C PRO A 165 16.06 1.86 10.27
N SER A 166 15.35 1.76 11.39
CA SER A 166 14.96 2.89 12.25
C SER A 166 15.04 2.47 13.72
N ALA A 167 15.38 3.39 14.61
CA ALA A 167 15.34 3.13 16.06
C ALA A 167 13.91 2.89 16.55
N ASN A 168 12.94 3.60 15.96
CA ASN A 168 11.52 3.47 16.27
C ASN A 168 10.73 3.31 14.97
N TYR A 169 9.81 2.34 14.94
CA TYR A 169 8.85 2.18 13.85
C TYR A 169 7.47 2.63 14.32
N THR A 170 6.84 3.50 13.54
CA THR A 170 5.41 3.77 13.68
C THR A 170 4.66 2.69 12.92
N GLY A 171 3.66 2.08 13.57
CA GLY A 171 2.77 1.10 12.98
C GLY A 171 1.90 1.65 11.85
N PHE A 172 0.93 0.86 11.39
CA PHE A 172 -0.07 1.34 10.43
C PHE A 172 -1.08 2.26 11.15
N SER A 173 -0.82 3.57 11.06
CA SER A 173 -1.73 4.65 11.49
C SER A 173 -2.33 5.37 10.31
#